data_AF-A0A962GAU8-F1
#
_entry.id   AF-A0A962GAU8-F1
#
_cell.length_a   1.000
_cell.length_b   1.000
_cell.length_c   1.000
_cell.angle_alpha   90.00
_cell.angle_beta   90.00
_cell.angle_gamma   90.00
#
_symmetry.space_group_name_H-M   'P 1'
#
loop_
_entity.id
_entity.type
_entity.pdbx_description
1 polymer ?
#
loop_
_entity_poly.entity_id
_entity_poly.type
_entity_poly.pdbx_seq_one_letter_code
_entity_poly.pdbx_strand_id
1 'polypeptide(L)'
;HLLACSCSLKAYKAAMIEHMYRRRMQIEESFRDLKSHHCGGGFEDTQTRTPERLQMLLLIHALAQWVQWVIGLAVITRGLDHFLKPNSSKRQHYSTLRIGKEFILHAGLGLSLHQIRPPDIPADSIPPSLNRRK
;
A
#
# COMPACT_ATOMS: atom_id res chain seq x y z
N HIS A 1 -8.59 -29.79 -0.42
CA HIS A 1 -8.68 -28.97 -1.65
C HIS A 1 -7.92 -29.66 -2.76
N LEU A 2 -8.58 -30.07 -3.84
CA LEU A 2 -7.90 -30.64 -5.00
C LEU A 2 -7.45 -29.49 -5.92
N LEU A 3 -6.16 -29.44 -6.26
CA LEU A 3 -5.58 -28.45 -7.16
C LEU A 3 -5.02 -29.17 -8.39
N ALA A 4 -5.58 -28.89 -9.57
CA ALA A 4 -5.05 -29.37 -10.84
C ALA A 4 -3.95 -28.42 -11.32
N CYS A 5 -2.74 -28.95 -11.53
CA CYS A 5 -1.56 -28.19 -11.94
C CYS A 5 -1.00 -28.77 -13.24
N SER A 6 -0.39 -27.92 -14.09
CA SER A 6 0.23 -28.41 -15.33
C SER A 6 1.41 -29.33 -15.01
N CYS A 7 1.70 -30.26 -15.93
CA CYS A 7 2.84 -31.19 -15.82
C CYS A 7 4.21 -30.49 -15.76
N SER A 8 4.30 -29.22 -16.16
CA SER A 8 5.49 -28.38 -16.00
C SER A 8 5.78 -28.04 -14.53
N LEU A 9 4.77 -28.04 -13.66
CA LEU A 9 4.94 -27.71 -12.23
C LEU A 9 5.37 -28.91 -11.36
N LYS A 10 5.66 -30.06 -11.97
CA LYS A 10 6.04 -31.31 -11.26
C LYS A 10 7.32 -31.17 -10.42
N ALA A 11 8.19 -30.23 -10.79
CA ALA A 11 9.43 -29.92 -10.06
C ALA A 11 9.20 -29.09 -8.78
N TYR A 12 8.02 -28.48 -8.62
CA TYR A 12 7.70 -27.66 -7.44
C TYR A 12 7.03 -28.49 -6.34
N LYS A 13 7.39 -28.20 -5.09
CA LYS A 13 6.76 -28.81 -3.92
C LYS A 13 5.28 -28.41 -3.84
N ALA A 14 4.43 -29.31 -3.37
CA ALA A 14 2.99 -29.06 -3.20
C ALA A 14 2.70 -27.80 -2.37
N ALA A 15 3.48 -27.53 -1.32
CA ALA A 15 3.36 -26.32 -0.49
C ALA A 15 3.62 -25.02 -1.29
N MET A 16 4.53 -25.05 -2.26
CA MET A 16 4.80 -23.89 -3.12
C MET A 16 3.66 -23.65 -4.10
N ILE A 17 3.08 -24.73 -4.65
CA ILE A 17 1.90 -24.65 -5.50
C ILE A 17 0.71 -24.07 -4.73
N GLU A 18 0.47 -24.55 -3.51
CA GLU A 18 -0.57 -24.00 -2.62
C GLU A 18 -0.32 -22.52 -2.32
N HIS A 19 0.92 -22.13 -2.03
CA HIS A 19 1.28 -20.74 -1.80
C HIS A 19 1.03 -19.85 -3.02
N MET A 20 1.35 -20.33 -4.23
CA MET A 20 1.01 -19.61 -5.47
C MET A 20 -0.50 -19.54 -5.69
N TYR A 21 -1.23 -20.62 -5.39
CA TYR A 21 -2.68 -20.63 -5.48
C TYR A 21 -3.34 -19.66 -4.49
N ARG A 22 -2.76 -19.47 -3.30
CA ARG A 22 -3.25 -18.50 -2.31
C ARG A 22 -3.30 -17.06 -2.85
N ARG A 23 -2.45 -16.72 -3.82
CA ARG A 23 -2.48 -15.41 -4.48
C ARG A 23 -3.81 -15.14 -5.20
N ARG A 24 -4.52 -16.17 -5.69
CA ARG A 24 -5.85 -16.00 -6.30
C ARG A 24 -6.85 -15.38 -5.32
N MET A 25 -6.82 -15.82 -4.06
CA MET A 25 -7.72 -15.30 -3.02
C MET A 25 -7.48 -13.82 -2.76
N GLN A 26 -6.21 -13.40 -2.68
CA GLN A 26 -5.85 -11.98 -2.55
C GLN A 26 -6.31 -11.14 -3.74
N ILE A 27 -6.21 -11.69 -4.95
CA ILE A 27 -6.68 -11.02 -6.18
C ILE A 27 -8.20 -10.86 -6.15
N GLU A 28 -8.95 -11.91 -5.82
CA GLU A 28 -10.41 -11.87 -5.71
C GLU A 28 -10.89 -10.91 -4.62
N GLU A 29 -10.22 -10.90 -3.47
CA GLU A 29 -10.47 -9.94 -2.39
C GLU A 29 -10.18 -8.50 -2.85
N SER A 30 -9.06 -8.28 -3.54
CA SER A 30 -8.72 -6.97 -4.11
C SER A 30 -9.77 -6.48 -5.11
N PHE A 31 -10.30 -7.38 -5.97
CA PHE A 31 -11.39 -7.04 -6.88
C PHE A 31 -12.72 -6.78 -6.17
N ARG A 32 -12.96 -7.43 -5.02
CA ARG A 32 -14.15 -7.22 -4.21
C ARG A 32 -14.07 -5.88 -3.46
N ASP A 33 -12.92 -5.57 -2.89
CA ASP A 33 -12.64 -4.28 -2.27
C ASP A 33 -12.73 -3.15 -3.28
N LEU A 34 -12.28 -3.37 -4.52
CA LEU A 34 -12.38 -2.38 -5.58
C LEU A 34 -13.83 -1.99 -5.92
N LYS A 35 -14.75 -2.96 -5.81
CA LYS A 35 -16.19 -2.76 -6.03
C LYS A 35 -16.86 -2.05 -4.84
N SER A 36 -16.33 -2.24 -3.63
CA SER A 36 -16.92 -1.70 -2.39
C SER A 36 -16.97 -0.17 -2.35
N HIS A 37 -18.13 0.36 -1.92
CA HIS A 37 -18.45 1.78 -1.86
C HIS A 37 -17.71 2.55 -0.75
N HIS A 38 -17.52 1.95 0.43
CA HIS A 38 -17.01 2.66 1.62
C HIS A 38 -15.49 2.66 1.77
N CYS A 39 -14.82 1.60 1.30
CA CYS A 39 -13.37 1.41 1.47
C CYS A 39 -12.62 1.21 0.13
N GLY A 40 -13.36 1.21 -1.00
CA GLY A 40 -12.89 0.79 -2.32
C GLY A 40 -12.79 1.89 -3.37
N GLY A 41 -12.74 1.47 -4.64
CA GLY A 41 -12.68 2.36 -5.81
C GLY A 41 -14.03 2.84 -6.34
N GLY A 42 -15.15 2.50 -5.68
CA GLY A 42 -16.49 2.98 -6.03
C GLY A 42 -17.02 2.49 -7.39
N PHE A 43 -16.53 1.35 -7.87
CA PHE A 43 -16.90 0.86 -9.22
C PHE A 43 -18.36 0.40 -9.32
N GLU A 44 -19.00 0.05 -8.20
CA GLU A 44 -20.43 -0.27 -8.17
C GLU A 44 -21.30 0.94 -8.54
N ASP A 45 -20.86 2.17 -8.27
CA ASP A 45 -21.60 3.40 -8.60
C ASP A 45 -21.54 3.75 -10.08
N THR A 46 -20.59 3.17 -10.82
CA THR A 46 -20.38 3.56 -12.23
C THR A 46 -21.38 2.85 -13.16
N GLN A 47 -22.15 1.84 -12.69
CA GLN A 47 -23.15 1.05 -13.43
C GLN A 47 -22.75 0.60 -14.86
N THR A 48 -21.47 0.66 -15.19
CA THR A 48 -21.01 0.51 -16.57
C THR A 48 -20.64 -0.93 -16.82
N ARG A 49 -21.42 -1.58 -17.68
CA ARG A 49 -21.27 -2.99 -18.04
C ARG A 49 -20.38 -3.22 -19.28
N THR A 50 -19.82 -2.16 -19.85
CA THR A 50 -18.92 -2.24 -21.01
C THR A 50 -17.50 -2.59 -20.54
N PRO A 51 -16.91 -3.71 -21.00
CA PRO A 51 -15.60 -4.19 -20.54
C PRO A 51 -14.48 -3.19 -20.81
N GLU A 52 -14.57 -2.38 -21.86
CA GLU A 52 -13.56 -1.39 -22.25
C GLU A 52 -13.45 -0.26 -21.21
N ARG A 53 -14.59 0.24 -20.73
CA ARG A 53 -14.63 1.29 -19.69
C ARG A 53 -14.14 0.75 -18.36
N LEU A 54 -14.51 -0.49 -18.01
CA LEU A 54 -14.02 -1.15 -16.81
C LEU A 54 -12.50 -1.29 -16.86
N GLN A 55 -11.93 -1.74 -17.99
CA GLN A 55 -10.48 -1.89 -18.16
C GLN A 55 -9.72 -0.57 -17.97
N MET A 56 -10.22 0.53 -18.53
CA MET A 56 -9.61 1.86 -18.33
C MET A 56 -9.66 2.30 -16.87
N LEU A 57 -10.80 2.13 -16.21
CA LEU A 57 -10.95 2.49 -14.80
C LEU A 57 -10.04 1.61 -13.91
N LEU A 58 -9.94 0.30 -14.18
CA LEU A 58 -9.03 -0.62 -13.49
C LEU A 58 -7.58 -0.17 -13.65
N LEU A 59 -7.17 0.25 -14.85
CA LEU A 59 -5.83 0.76 -15.10
C LEU A 59 -5.55 2.04 -14.30
N ILE A 60 -6.47 3.00 -14.32
CA ILE A 60 -6.36 4.24 -13.56
C ILE A 60 -6.25 3.94 -12.06
N HIS A 61 -7.09 3.02 -11.56
CA HIS A 61 -7.05 2.61 -10.17
C HIS A 61 -5.71 1.95 -9.80
N ALA A 62 -5.21 1.04 -10.64
CA ALA A 62 -3.92 0.39 -10.41
C ALA A 62 -2.77 1.42 -10.37
N LEU A 63 -2.79 2.42 -11.27
CA LEU A 63 -1.82 3.52 -11.25
C LEU A 63 -1.94 4.37 -9.96
N ALA A 64 -3.16 4.68 -9.54
CA ALA A 64 -3.39 5.42 -8.29
C ALA A 64 -2.87 4.64 -7.06
N GLN A 65 -3.12 3.33 -7.00
CA GLN A 65 -2.57 2.46 -5.96
C GLN A 65 -1.04 2.42 -6.00
N TRP A 66 -0.45 2.35 -7.19
CA TRP A 66 1.01 2.37 -7.33
C TRP A 66 1.62 3.68 -6.80
N VAL A 67 1.02 4.82 -7.12
CA VAL A 67 1.44 6.13 -6.59
C VAL A 67 1.29 6.18 -5.06
N GLN A 68 0.15 5.72 -4.52
CA GLN A 68 -0.07 5.64 -3.07
C GLN A 68 0.99 4.75 -2.40
N TRP A 69 1.37 3.64 -3.03
CA TRP A 69 2.39 2.75 -2.49
C TRP A 69 3.78 3.41 -2.45
N VAL A 70 4.17 4.09 -3.53
CA VAL A 70 5.44 4.84 -3.58
C VAL A 70 5.47 5.94 -2.51
N ILE A 71 4.38 6.68 -2.34
CA ILE A 71 4.27 7.72 -1.30
C ILE A 71 4.33 7.08 0.09
N GLY A 72 3.60 5.98 0.31
CA GLY A 72 3.63 5.26 1.58
C GLY A 72 5.04 4.77 1.94
N LEU A 73 5.79 4.25 0.97
CA LEU A 73 7.19 3.89 1.15
C LEU A 73 8.05 5.11 1.50
N ALA A 74 7.88 6.24 0.80
CA ALA A 74 8.61 7.47 1.09
C ALA A 74 8.31 8.02 2.49
N VAL A 75 7.07 7.89 2.97
CA VAL A 75 6.65 8.27 4.33
C VAL A 75 7.32 7.38 5.37
N ILE A 76 7.32 6.05 5.14
CA ILE A 76 7.95 5.09 6.05
C ILE A 76 9.46 5.29 6.11
N THR A 77 10.14 5.49 4.97
CA THR A 77 11.61 5.69 4.94
C THR A 77 12.03 7.00 5.59
N ARG A 78 11.19 8.03 5.55
CA ARG A 78 11.41 9.31 6.25
C ARG A 78 10.98 9.29 7.73
N GLY A 79 10.44 8.17 8.22
CA GLY A 79 9.94 8.06 9.59
C GLY A 79 8.72 8.95 9.88
N LEU A 80 8.03 9.40 8.83
CA LEU A 80 6.86 10.26 8.96
C LEU A 80 5.60 9.47 9.31
N ASP A 81 5.65 8.14 9.37
CA ASP A 81 4.49 7.29 9.70
C ASP A 81 4.03 7.39 11.17
N HIS A 82 4.71 8.19 11.99
CA HIS A 82 4.39 8.39 13.40
C HIS A 82 3.00 9.02 13.64
N PHE A 83 2.52 9.92 12.77
CA PHE A 83 1.20 10.54 12.92
C PHE A 83 0.04 9.53 12.77
N LEU A 84 0.29 8.37 12.15
CA LEU A 84 -0.68 7.29 12.00
C LEU A 84 -0.56 6.24 13.12
N LYS A 85 0.49 6.30 13.94
CA LYS A 85 0.66 5.39 15.07
C LYS A 85 0.05 6.06 16.30
N PRO A 86 -0.96 5.46 16.95
CA PRO A 86 -1.33 5.91 18.29
C PRO A 86 -0.11 5.75 19.19
N ASN A 87 0.17 6.77 20.04
CA ASN A 87 1.38 7.03 20.83
C ASN A 87 2.01 5.85 21.62
N SER A 88 1.45 4.65 21.59
CA SER A 88 1.86 3.50 22.40
C SER A 88 2.01 2.18 21.62
N SER A 89 1.81 2.12 20.30
CA SER A 89 1.94 0.85 19.56
C SER A 89 3.22 0.73 18.73
N LYS A 90 4.01 -0.31 19.00
CA LYS A 90 5.13 -0.75 18.14
C LYS A 90 4.66 -1.48 16.87
N ARG A 91 3.37 -1.78 16.75
CA ARG A 91 2.79 -2.56 15.65
C ARG A 91 2.36 -1.63 14.52
N GLN A 92 2.79 -1.93 13.29
CA GLN A 92 2.22 -1.30 12.09
C GLN A 92 0.76 -1.76 11.96
N HIS A 93 -0.19 -0.84 12.19
CA HIS A 93 -1.62 -1.11 12.05
C HIS A 93 -2.14 -0.87 10.63
N TYR A 94 -1.36 -0.15 9.80
CA TYR A 94 -1.77 0.24 8.46
C TYR A 94 -0.82 -0.32 7.41
N SER A 95 -1.39 -0.78 6.30
CA SER A 95 -0.63 -1.15 5.12
C SER A 95 0.05 0.08 4.51
N THR A 96 1.14 -0.12 3.77
CA THR A 96 1.87 0.96 3.08
C THR A 96 0.95 1.78 2.17
N LEU A 97 0.00 1.13 1.49
CA LEU A 97 -1.02 1.79 0.67
C LEU A 97 -1.90 2.73 1.50
N ARG A 98 -2.37 2.27 2.67
CA ARG A 98 -3.20 3.09 3.56
C ARG A 98 -2.40 4.27 4.12
N ILE A 99 -1.14 4.06 4.48
CA ILE A 99 -0.24 5.15 4.91
C ILE A 99 -0.11 6.20 3.81
N GLY A 100 0.11 5.79 2.56
CA GLY A 100 0.20 6.72 1.43
C GLY A 100 -1.11 7.46 1.17
N LYS A 101 -2.24 6.77 1.23
CA LYS A 101 -3.57 7.38 1.08
C LYS A 101 -3.86 8.43 2.16
N GLU A 102 -3.63 8.09 3.43
CA GLU A 102 -3.83 9.03 4.55
C GLU A 102 -2.89 10.23 4.41
N PHE A 103 -1.62 10.01 4.03
CA PHE A 103 -0.69 11.11 3.79
C PHE A 103 -1.17 12.06 2.69
N ILE A 104 -1.68 11.54 1.57
CA ILE A 104 -2.26 12.37 0.49
C ILE A 104 -3.48 13.15 1.01
N LEU A 105 -4.37 12.52 1.78
CA LEU A 105 -5.55 13.18 2.34
C LEU A 105 -5.15 14.31 3.28
N HIS A 106 -4.21 14.07 4.20
CA HIS A 106 -3.70 15.08 5.12
C HIS A 106 -2.95 16.21 4.40
N ALA A 107 -2.13 15.89 3.39
CA ALA A 107 -1.43 16.88 2.59
C ALA A 107 -2.38 17.72 1.71
N GLY A 108 -3.41 17.11 1.13
CA GLY A 108 -4.39 17.76 0.26
C GLY A 108 -5.39 18.65 1.01
N LEU A 109 -5.69 18.33 2.26
CA LEU A 109 -6.57 19.14 3.12
C LEU A 109 -5.90 20.40 3.69
N GLY A 110 -4.65 20.69 3.32
CA GLY A 110 -3.91 21.85 3.84
C GLY A 110 -3.72 21.82 5.36
N LEU A 111 -3.91 20.65 5.99
CA LEU A 111 -3.62 20.46 7.40
C LEU A 111 -2.12 20.61 7.56
N SER A 112 -1.73 21.80 8.02
CA SER A 112 -0.36 22.29 8.11
C SER A 112 0.61 21.18 8.51
N LEU A 113 1.64 21.02 7.66
CA LEU A 113 2.88 20.26 7.93
C LEU A 113 3.54 20.63 9.26
N HIS A 114 3.04 21.65 9.98
CA HIS A 114 3.41 22.02 11.34
C HIS A 114 3.09 20.93 12.40
N GLN A 115 2.16 19.99 12.15
CA GLN A 115 2.00 18.80 13.00
C GLN A 115 2.88 17.62 12.59
N ILE A 116 3.46 17.66 11.38
CA ILE A 116 4.57 16.79 11.00
C ILE A 116 5.82 17.40 11.65
N ARG A 117 5.90 17.28 12.97
CA ARG A 117 7.14 17.55 13.70
C ARG A 117 8.21 16.71 13.00
N PRO A 118 9.27 17.31 12.44
CA PRO A 118 10.41 16.51 12.01
C PRO A 118 10.80 15.66 13.22
N PRO A 119 11.12 14.36 13.05
CA PRO A 119 11.61 13.58 14.17
C PRO A 119 12.70 14.42 14.85
N ASP A 120 12.64 14.55 16.17
CA ASP A 120 13.82 14.91 16.93
C ASP A 120 14.84 13.83 16.56
N ILE A 121 15.66 14.08 15.54
CA ILE A 121 16.69 13.17 15.07
C ILE A 121 17.55 12.96 16.32
N PRO A 122 17.55 11.76 16.94
CA PRO A 122 18.45 11.51 18.05
C PRO A 122 19.84 11.77 17.47
N ALA A 123 20.63 12.57 18.17
CA ALA A 123 21.99 12.95 17.75
C ALA A 123 22.85 11.74 17.33
N ASP A 124 22.48 10.55 17.80
CA ASP A 124 23.10 9.25 17.57
C ASP A 124 22.89 8.66 16.16
N SER A 125 21.99 9.23 15.33
CA SER A 125 21.67 8.70 13.99
C SER A 125 22.34 9.44 12.81
N ILE A 126 23.16 10.46 13.09
CA ILE A 126 23.98 11.12 12.08
C ILE A 126 25.26 10.29 11.88
N PRO A 127 25.50 9.68 10.70
CA PRO A 127 26.78 9.01 10.46
C PRO A 127 27.92 10.05 10.55
N PRO A 128 29.04 9.73 11.21
CA PRO A 128 30.14 10.67 11.45
C PRO A 128 30.86 11.17 10.18
N SER A 129 30.40 10.78 8.99
CA SER A 129 30.98 11.15 7.69
C SER A 129 30.61 12.56 7.20
N LEU A 130 29.73 13.30 7.89
CA LEU A 130 29.32 14.66 7.49
C LEU A 130 29.82 15.77 8.41
N ASN A 131 30.74 15.49 9.35
CA ASN A 131 31.45 16.51 10.10
C ASN A 131 32.86 16.73 9.55
N ARG A 132 32.93 17.30 8.34
CA ARG A 132 34.11 18.07 7.89
C ARG A 132 33.65 19.50 7.59
N ARG A 133 33.58 20.32 8.63
CA ARG A 133 33.96 21.72 8.52
C ARG A 133 35.00 22.01 9.59
N LYS A 134 36.09 22.63 9.12
CA LYS A 134 37.20 23.18 9.90
C LYS A 134 36.70 24.19 10.92
#